data_AF-A0A556QT58-F1
#
_entry.id   AF-A0A556QT58-F1
#
_cell.length_a   1.000
_cell.length_b   1.000
_cell.length_c   1.000
_cell.angle_alpha   90.00
_cell.angle_beta   90.00
_cell.angle_gamma   90.00
#
_symmetry.space_group_name_H-M   'P 1'
#
loop_
_entity.id
_entity.type
_entity.pdbx_description
1 polymer ?
#
loop_
_entity_poly.entity_id
_entity_poly.type
_entity_poly.pdbx_seq_one_letter_code
_entity_poly.pdbx_strand_id
1 'polypeptide(L)'
;MIFHYLLPKKPNTGWVGIPDDSPVKLQNQETKRWWLRKLYYFQSIFTTSYWKDTFPKNATTFIASGIYFIIYSSILLFYVRKVYIFSYIYWYIAVMAIGTIVTIYPTFHAYKQEGNRFLHGLWPILLCVVFFISGITYMKLSHFSPMSCALFIVNIGLSSLLLPYTITIVMLSFVLLIYRWIPPHLDLVSYKELITTETMIGLTILLSCLVYRYLRNTTNRQLQTIALTRSCDQQYALDSLHNQANW
;
A
#
# COMPACT_ATOMS: atom_id res chain seq x y z
N MET A 1 11.96 15.48 22.77
CA MET A 1 10.48 15.61 22.70
C MET A 1 9.81 14.34 22.15
N ILE A 2 10.21 13.83 20.99
CA ILE A 2 9.61 12.64 20.32
C ILE A 2 9.63 11.36 21.19
N PHE A 3 10.74 11.09 21.89
CA PHE A 3 10.86 9.93 22.78
C PHE A 3 9.90 9.93 23.98
N HIS A 4 9.46 11.11 24.43
CA HIS A 4 8.54 11.25 25.57
C HIS A 4 7.14 10.71 25.27
N TYR A 5 6.74 10.69 23.99
CA TYR A 5 5.44 10.21 23.54
C TYR A 5 5.47 8.77 23.02
N LEU A 6 6.64 8.29 22.59
CA LEU A 6 6.79 6.97 21.98
C LEU A 6 7.16 5.87 22.98
N LEU A 7 7.90 6.20 24.04
CA LEU A 7 8.35 5.21 25.00
C LEU A 7 7.48 5.22 26.26
N PRO A 8 7.27 4.07 26.91
CA PRO A 8 6.64 4.05 28.23
C PRO A 8 7.43 4.93 29.19
N LYS A 9 6.71 5.78 29.92
CA LYS A 9 7.29 6.68 30.93
C LYS A 9 7.82 5.86 32.10
N LYS A 10 8.94 6.26 32.66
CA LYS A 10 9.46 5.61 33.88
C LYS A 10 8.45 5.79 35.03
N PRO A 11 8.32 4.81 35.93
CA PRO A 11 7.52 5.00 37.14
C PRO A 11 8.05 6.22 37.92
N ASN A 12 7.14 6.97 38.55
CA ASN A 12 7.43 8.16 39.36
C ASN A 12 7.99 9.40 38.62
N THR A 13 7.78 9.51 37.30
CA THR A 13 8.08 10.75 36.54
C THR A 13 6.87 11.70 36.44
N GLY A 14 5.85 11.50 37.28
CA GLY A 14 4.68 12.38 37.37
C GLY A 14 4.99 13.66 38.13
N TRP A 15 4.12 14.67 38.01
CA TRP A 15 4.20 15.88 38.83
C TRP A 15 4.13 15.50 40.31
N VAL A 16 5.14 15.90 41.08
CA VAL A 16 5.23 15.64 42.52
C VAL A 16 4.01 16.25 43.19
N GLY A 17 3.16 15.42 43.82
CA GLY A 17 1.96 15.88 44.56
C GLY A 17 0.61 15.31 44.07
N ILE A 18 0.56 14.57 42.96
CA ILE A 18 -0.64 13.80 42.58
C ILE A 18 -0.53 12.39 43.19
N PRO A 19 -1.37 12.01 44.16
CA PRO A 19 -1.28 10.71 44.84
C PRO A 19 -1.74 9.53 43.97
N ASP A 20 -2.38 9.80 42.83
CA ASP A 20 -2.89 8.77 41.93
C ASP A 20 -2.00 8.59 40.69
N ASP A 21 -1.27 7.47 40.67
CA ASP A 21 -0.45 7.03 39.53
C ASP A 21 -1.27 6.32 38.44
N SER A 22 -2.58 6.13 38.63
CA SER A 22 -3.46 5.43 37.68
C SER A 22 -3.39 5.95 36.23
N PRO A 23 -3.36 7.28 35.94
CA PRO A 23 -3.33 7.76 34.55
C PRO A 23 -2.00 7.47 33.87
N VAL A 24 -0.88 7.53 34.60
CA VAL A 24 0.46 7.22 34.05
C VAL A 24 0.59 5.72 33.78
N LYS A 25 0.04 4.88 34.67
CA LYS A 25 0.01 3.41 34.48
C LYS A 25 -0.88 3.03 33.29
N LEU A 26 -2.05 3.64 33.14
CA LEU A 26 -2.94 3.45 31.99
C LEU A 26 -2.25 3.86 30.69
N GLN A 27 -1.65 5.06 30.64
CA GLN A 27 -0.90 5.52 29.48
C GLN A 27 0.23 4.54 29.10
N ASN A 28 0.98 4.04 30.08
CA ASN A 28 2.06 3.07 29.83
C ASN A 28 1.55 1.73 29.32
N GLN A 29 0.41 1.25 29.84
CA GLN A 29 -0.22 0.03 29.34
C GLN A 29 -0.72 0.20 27.91
N GLU A 30 -1.32 1.35 27.58
CA GLU A 30 -1.73 1.67 26.21
C GLU A 30 -0.55 1.74 25.26
N THR A 31 0.53 2.43 25.65
CA THR A 31 1.77 2.50 24.86
C THR A 31 2.36 1.10 24.63
N LYS A 32 2.40 0.25 25.66
CA LYS A 32 2.85 -1.14 25.54
C LYS A 32 1.96 -1.95 24.60
N ARG A 33 0.64 -1.85 24.74
CA ARG A 33 -0.33 -2.54 23.85
C ARG A 33 -0.20 -2.05 22.41
N TRP A 34 0.03 -0.76 22.20
CA TRP A 34 0.26 -0.17 20.88
C TRP A 34 1.53 -0.73 20.23
N TRP A 35 2.65 -0.79 20.97
CA TRP A 35 3.89 -1.38 20.49
C TRP A 35 3.75 -2.87 20.16
N LEU A 36 3.10 -3.64 21.03
CA LEU A 36 2.81 -5.05 20.77
C LEU A 36 1.98 -5.21 19.49
N ARG A 37 0.94 -4.40 19.32
CA ARG A 37 0.12 -4.41 18.10
C ARG A 37 0.95 -4.08 16.85
N LYS A 38 1.88 -3.13 16.95
CA LYS A 38 2.80 -2.79 15.85
C LYS A 38 3.78 -3.91 15.55
N LEU A 39 4.34 -4.57 16.56
CA LEU A 39 5.22 -5.72 16.40
C LEU A 39 4.50 -6.90 15.76
N TYR A 40 3.30 -7.25 16.24
CA TYR A 40 2.49 -8.31 15.63
C TYR A 40 2.09 -7.98 14.19
N TYR A 41 1.77 -6.72 13.92
CA TYR A 41 1.51 -6.26 12.55
C TYR A 41 2.76 -6.36 11.66
N PHE A 42 3.95 -6.08 12.18
CA PHE A 42 5.18 -6.25 11.42
C PHE A 42 5.49 -7.73 11.17
N GLN A 43 5.32 -8.57 12.19
CA GLN A 43 5.48 -10.03 12.06
C GLN A 43 4.49 -10.62 11.06
N SER A 44 3.25 -10.11 11.01
CA SER A 44 2.24 -10.61 10.09
C SER A 44 2.63 -10.41 8.62
N ILE A 45 3.39 -9.37 8.27
CA ILE A 45 3.91 -9.15 6.91
C ILE A 45 4.77 -10.33 6.41
N PHE A 46 5.42 -11.07 7.30
CA PHE A 46 6.22 -12.24 6.94
C PHE A 46 5.41 -13.54 6.87
N THR A 47 4.11 -13.49 7.20
CA THR A 47 3.23 -14.67 7.17
C THR A 47 2.55 -14.83 5.81
N THR A 48 2.35 -16.07 5.38
CA THR A 48 1.63 -16.38 4.14
C THR A 48 0.16 -15.93 4.19
N SER A 49 -0.44 -15.94 5.38
CA SER A 49 -1.83 -15.50 5.58
C SER A 49 -2.02 -14.03 5.18
N TYR A 50 -1.08 -13.16 5.55
CA TYR A 50 -1.14 -11.75 5.22
C TYR A 50 -1.12 -11.50 3.70
N TRP A 51 -0.30 -12.25 2.97
CA TRP A 51 -0.24 -12.16 1.52
C TRP A 51 -1.44 -12.80 0.83
N LYS A 52 -2.03 -13.85 1.43
CA LYS A 52 -3.31 -14.42 0.96
C LYS A 52 -4.44 -13.40 1.06
N ASP A 53 -4.52 -12.67 2.18
CA ASP A 53 -5.57 -11.64 2.38
C ASP A 53 -5.39 -10.41 1.49
N THR A 54 -4.14 -10.07 1.16
CA THR A 54 -3.80 -8.95 0.28
C THR A 54 -3.97 -9.30 -1.21
N PHE A 55 -4.00 -10.59 -1.55
CA PHE A 55 -4.13 -11.04 -2.93
C PHE A 55 -5.52 -10.67 -3.50
N PRO A 56 -5.60 -10.18 -4.75
CA PRO A 56 -6.88 -9.81 -5.32
C PRO A 56 -7.80 -11.03 -5.45
N LYS A 57 -9.00 -10.95 -4.84
CA LYS A 57 -9.99 -12.03 -4.86
C LYS A 57 -10.86 -12.02 -6.13
N ASN A 58 -10.95 -10.87 -6.79
CA ASN A 58 -11.81 -10.67 -7.94
C ASN A 58 -11.02 -10.73 -9.24
N ALA A 59 -11.45 -11.55 -10.20
CA ALA A 59 -10.86 -11.63 -11.54
C ALA A 59 -10.78 -10.26 -12.24
N THR A 60 -11.78 -9.40 -12.03
CA THR A 60 -11.85 -8.05 -12.61
C THR A 60 -10.67 -7.17 -12.24
N THR A 61 -10.10 -7.34 -11.04
CA THR A 61 -8.93 -6.55 -10.60
C THR A 61 -7.65 -6.92 -11.36
N PHE A 62 -7.47 -8.19 -11.73
CA PHE A 62 -6.37 -8.63 -12.59
C PHE A 62 -6.54 -8.09 -14.01
N ILE A 63 -7.75 -8.20 -14.57
CA ILE A 63 -8.04 -7.68 -15.92
C ILE A 63 -7.77 -6.16 -15.97
N ALA A 64 -8.32 -5.41 -15.02
CA ALA A 64 -8.16 -3.96 -14.96
C ALA A 64 -6.70 -3.52 -14.76
N SER A 65 -5.95 -4.22 -13.89
CA SER A 65 -4.52 -3.91 -13.67
C SER A 65 -3.66 -4.25 -14.88
N GLY A 66 -3.91 -5.38 -15.56
CA GLY A 66 -3.19 -5.74 -16.78
C GLY A 66 -3.47 -4.77 -17.93
N ILE A 67 -4.73 -4.38 -18.14
CA ILE A 67 -5.10 -3.35 -19.13
C ILE A 67 -4.42 -2.02 -18.79
N TYR A 68 -4.40 -1.64 -17.51
CA TYR A 68 -3.70 -0.44 -17.06
C TYR A 68 -2.21 -0.51 -17.41
N PHE A 69 -1.51 -1.63 -17.15
CA PHE A 69 -0.09 -1.79 -17.49
C PHE A 69 0.20 -1.62 -18.98
N ILE A 70 -0.67 -2.16 -19.84
CA ILE A 70 -0.56 -2.05 -21.30
C ILE A 70 -0.72 -0.58 -21.74
N ILE A 71 -1.78 0.10 -21.26
CA ILE A 71 -2.04 1.51 -21.61
C ILE A 71 -0.92 2.40 -21.07
N TYR A 72 -0.55 2.21 -19.81
CA TYR A 72 0.50 2.95 -19.11
C TYR A 72 1.84 2.89 -19.85
N SER A 73 2.31 1.69 -20.17
CA SER A 73 3.57 1.51 -20.89
C SER A 73 3.52 2.06 -22.31
N SER A 74 2.38 1.93 -22.99
CA SER A 74 2.17 2.49 -24.34
C SER A 74 2.24 4.02 -24.34
N ILE A 75 1.58 4.69 -23.38
CA ILE A 75 1.65 6.14 -23.24
C ILE A 75 3.09 6.58 -22.98
N LEU A 76 3.79 5.93 -22.05
CA LEU A 76 5.15 6.32 -21.68
C LEU A 76 6.16 6.16 -22.82
N LEU A 77 5.97 5.17 -23.69
CA LEU A 77 6.83 4.97 -24.87
C LEU A 77 6.87 6.22 -25.76
N PHE A 78 5.76 6.94 -25.91
CA PHE A 78 5.71 8.18 -26.70
C PHE A 78 6.52 9.33 -26.11
N TYR A 79 6.76 9.32 -24.80
CA TYR A 79 7.51 10.36 -24.10
C TYR A 79 8.99 10.00 -23.87
N VAL A 80 9.42 8.78 -24.22
CA VAL A 80 10.83 8.40 -24.16
C VAL A 80 11.62 9.15 -25.22
N ARG A 81 12.76 9.73 -24.84
CA ARG A 81 13.65 10.40 -25.80
C ARG A 81 14.20 9.38 -26.80
N LYS A 82 14.18 9.73 -28.10
CA LYS A 82 14.58 8.85 -29.21
C LYS A 82 15.93 8.14 -29.03
N VAL A 83 16.88 8.82 -28.38
CA VAL A 83 18.22 8.29 -28.08
C VAL A 83 18.20 7.02 -27.23
N TYR A 84 17.21 6.88 -26.34
CA TYR A 84 17.13 5.75 -25.41
C TYR A 84 16.15 4.65 -25.83
N ILE A 85 15.37 4.86 -26.88
CA ILE A 85 14.31 3.92 -27.30
C ILE A 85 14.90 2.53 -27.57
N PHE A 86 15.97 2.44 -28.37
CA PHE A 86 16.55 1.15 -28.75
C PHE A 86 17.18 0.41 -27.57
N SER A 87 17.86 1.11 -26.66
CA SER A 87 18.52 0.49 -25.51
C SER A 87 17.54 -0.04 -24.47
N TYR A 88 16.33 0.54 -24.38
CA TYR A 88 15.33 0.19 -23.37
C TYR A 88 14.08 -0.48 -23.94
N ILE A 89 14.08 -0.85 -25.23
CA ILE A 89 12.92 -1.49 -25.88
C ILE A 89 12.56 -2.83 -25.23
N TYR A 90 13.56 -3.61 -24.78
CA TYR A 90 13.33 -4.87 -24.07
C TYR A 90 12.63 -4.67 -22.73
N TRP A 91 12.93 -3.58 -22.02
CA TRP A 91 12.23 -3.25 -20.78
C TRP A 91 10.76 -2.95 -21.05
N TYR A 92 10.47 -2.18 -22.10
CA TYR A 92 9.09 -1.92 -22.54
C TYR A 92 8.35 -3.21 -22.92
N ILE A 93 8.97 -4.09 -23.71
CA ILE A 93 8.40 -5.37 -24.09
C ILE A 93 8.11 -6.21 -22.85
N ALA A 94 9.01 -6.23 -21.86
CA ALA A 94 8.80 -6.96 -20.61
C ALA A 94 7.58 -6.44 -19.84
N VAL A 95 7.41 -5.13 -19.71
CA VAL A 95 6.26 -4.52 -19.01
C VAL A 95 4.94 -4.82 -19.75
N MET A 96 4.95 -4.74 -21.08
CA MET A 96 3.80 -5.10 -21.92
C MET A 96 3.44 -6.59 -21.82
N ALA A 97 4.45 -7.47 -21.83
CA ALA A 97 4.28 -8.91 -21.65
C ALA A 97 3.70 -9.23 -20.26
N ILE A 98 4.20 -8.55 -19.21
CA ILE A 98 3.63 -8.66 -17.87
C ILE A 98 2.16 -8.22 -17.86
N GLY A 99 1.84 -7.08 -18.49
CA GLY A 99 0.48 -6.58 -18.61
C GLY A 99 -0.47 -7.58 -19.25
N THR A 100 -0.07 -8.14 -20.40
CA THR A 100 -0.86 -9.15 -21.12
C THR A 100 -1.02 -10.45 -20.34
N ILE A 101 0.04 -10.96 -19.69
CA ILE A 101 -0.04 -12.14 -18.82
C ILE A 101 -1.01 -11.89 -17.66
N VAL A 102 -0.96 -10.71 -17.03
CA VAL A 102 -1.85 -10.36 -15.91
C VAL A 102 -3.30 -10.24 -16.38
N THR A 103 -3.56 -9.69 -17.56
CA THR A 103 -4.91 -9.61 -18.14
C THR A 103 -5.50 -10.99 -18.44
N ILE A 104 -4.69 -11.89 -18.98
CA ILE A 104 -5.11 -13.26 -19.37
C ILE A 104 -5.13 -14.20 -18.17
N TYR A 105 -4.44 -13.88 -17.07
CA TYR A 105 -4.34 -14.76 -15.90
C TYR A 105 -5.66 -15.36 -15.40
N PRO A 106 -6.79 -14.61 -15.32
CA PRO A 106 -8.07 -15.17 -14.88
C PRO A 106 -8.68 -16.19 -15.84
N THR A 107 -8.27 -16.23 -17.11
CA THR A 107 -8.80 -17.17 -18.11
C THR A 107 -8.01 -18.47 -18.15
N PHE A 108 -6.87 -18.57 -17.45
CA PHE A 108 -6.13 -19.82 -17.36
C PHE A 108 -6.87 -20.87 -16.53
N HIS A 109 -6.86 -22.12 -16.99
CA HIS A 109 -7.41 -23.26 -16.25
C HIS A 109 -6.77 -23.46 -14.86
N ALA A 110 -5.56 -22.94 -14.64
CA ALA A 110 -4.88 -22.95 -13.35
C ALA A 110 -5.33 -21.82 -12.40
N TYR A 111 -6.25 -20.94 -12.83
CA TYR A 111 -6.78 -19.87 -12.01
C TYR A 111 -7.55 -20.45 -10.82
N LYS A 112 -7.01 -20.20 -9.62
CA LYS A 112 -7.72 -20.41 -8.37
C LYS A 112 -8.01 -19.05 -7.78
N GLN A 113 -9.25 -18.84 -7.34
CA GLN A 113 -9.69 -17.60 -6.71
C GLN A 113 -8.85 -17.26 -5.46
N GLU A 114 -8.40 -18.31 -4.75
CA GLU A 114 -7.50 -18.18 -3.60
C GLU A 114 -6.02 -18.15 -3.99
N GLY A 115 -5.65 -18.24 -5.26
CA GLY A 115 -4.26 -18.24 -5.72
C GLY A 115 -3.44 -19.47 -5.26
N ASN A 116 -2.14 -19.41 -5.52
CA ASN A 116 -1.15 -20.35 -5.00
C ASN A 116 -0.18 -19.59 -4.08
N ARG A 117 0.49 -20.29 -3.15
CA ARG A 117 1.45 -19.69 -2.20
C ARG A 117 2.52 -18.85 -2.90
N PHE A 118 3.02 -19.31 -4.05
CA PHE A 118 3.98 -18.56 -4.86
C PHE A 118 3.38 -17.29 -5.49
N LEU A 119 2.15 -17.36 -5.98
CA LEU A 119 1.43 -16.22 -6.59
C LEU A 119 1.16 -15.09 -5.58
N HIS A 120 0.89 -15.44 -4.31
CA HIS A 120 0.72 -14.46 -3.24
C HIS A 120 1.97 -13.62 -3.00
N GLY A 121 3.16 -14.23 -3.05
CA GLY A 121 4.42 -13.52 -2.93
C GLY A 121 4.83 -12.80 -4.23
N LEU A 122 4.49 -13.36 -5.38
CA LEU A 122 4.85 -12.80 -6.68
C LEU A 122 4.06 -11.52 -7.00
N TRP A 123 2.79 -11.44 -6.60
CA TRP A 123 1.93 -10.28 -6.85
C TRP A 123 2.52 -8.94 -6.38
N PRO A 124 2.91 -8.76 -5.10
CA PRO A 124 3.52 -7.51 -4.64
C PRO A 124 4.86 -7.21 -5.33
N ILE A 125 5.65 -8.23 -5.67
CA ILE A 125 6.91 -8.05 -6.41
C ILE A 125 6.62 -7.50 -7.81
N LEU A 126 5.62 -8.07 -8.49
CA LEU A 126 5.19 -7.65 -9.82
C LEU A 126 4.67 -6.20 -9.80
N LEU A 127 3.84 -5.86 -8.82
CA LEU A 127 3.39 -4.47 -8.62
C LEU A 127 4.57 -3.52 -8.33
N CYS A 128 5.56 -3.96 -7.56
CA CYS A 128 6.76 -3.16 -7.29
C CYS A 128 7.54 -2.86 -8.59
N VAL A 129 7.76 -3.89 -9.41
CA VAL A 129 8.47 -3.76 -10.68
C VAL A 129 7.73 -2.85 -11.64
N VAL A 130 6.42 -3.05 -11.83
CA VAL A 130 5.65 -2.30 -12.83
C VAL A 130 5.33 -0.87 -12.37
N PHE A 131 4.84 -0.67 -11.15
CA PHE A 131 4.42 0.67 -10.70
C PHE A 131 5.60 1.56 -10.34
N PHE A 132 6.63 1.01 -9.67
CA PHE A 132 7.68 1.84 -9.10
C PHE A 132 8.98 1.77 -9.90
N ILE A 133 9.56 0.58 -10.09
CA ILE A 133 10.84 0.45 -10.81
C ILE A 133 10.67 0.95 -12.24
N SER A 134 9.66 0.45 -12.96
CA SER A 134 9.40 0.89 -14.32
C SER A 134 8.99 2.36 -14.39
N GLY A 135 8.26 2.86 -13.38
CA GLY A 135 7.89 4.26 -13.30
C GLY A 135 9.08 5.19 -13.21
N ILE A 136 10.02 4.91 -12.31
CA ILE A 136 11.25 5.69 -12.19
C ILE A 136 12.12 5.56 -13.45
N THR A 137 12.24 4.36 -14.04
CA THR A 137 13.00 4.21 -15.29
C THR A 137 12.40 5.08 -16.38
N TYR A 138 11.08 5.08 -16.57
CA TYR A 138 10.44 5.89 -17.62
C TYR A 138 10.54 7.39 -17.34
N MET A 139 10.39 7.83 -16.09
CA MET A 139 10.62 9.23 -15.71
C MET A 139 12.04 9.68 -16.08
N LYS A 140 13.06 8.84 -15.86
CA LYS A 140 14.43 9.16 -16.26
C LYS A 140 14.61 9.19 -17.77
N LEU A 141 14.06 8.21 -18.47
CA LEU A 141 14.16 8.10 -19.94
C LEU A 141 13.47 9.26 -20.66
N SER A 142 12.46 9.86 -20.05
CA SER A 142 11.74 11.03 -20.55
C SER A 142 12.31 12.37 -20.06
N HIS A 143 13.43 12.38 -19.34
CA HIS A 143 13.99 13.57 -18.68
C HIS A 143 12.96 14.30 -17.80
N PHE A 144 12.22 13.53 -16.99
CA PHE A 144 11.19 14.03 -16.09
C PHE A 144 10.08 14.80 -16.83
N SER A 145 9.62 14.27 -17.97
CA SER A 145 8.48 14.87 -18.65
C SER A 145 7.28 14.95 -17.69
N PRO A 146 6.53 16.07 -17.69
CA PRO A 146 5.34 16.26 -16.86
C PRO A 146 4.39 15.06 -16.87
N MET A 147 4.14 14.48 -18.04
CA MET A 147 3.25 13.33 -18.19
C MET A 147 3.79 12.07 -17.50
N SER A 148 5.11 11.83 -17.59
CA SER A 148 5.72 10.66 -16.92
C SER A 148 5.64 10.79 -15.41
N CYS A 149 5.86 12.01 -14.90
CA CYS A 149 5.71 12.33 -13.48
C CYS A 149 4.24 12.18 -13.03
N ALA A 150 3.29 12.67 -13.81
CA ALA A 150 1.86 12.54 -13.52
C ALA A 150 1.43 11.06 -13.44
N LEU A 151 1.85 10.24 -14.40
CA LEU A 151 1.55 8.80 -14.40
C LEU A 151 2.22 8.07 -13.23
N PHE A 152 3.42 8.48 -12.82
CA PHE A 152 4.06 7.94 -11.62
C PHE A 152 3.27 8.28 -10.34
N ILE A 153 2.73 9.49 -10.23
CA ILE A 153 1.85 9.87 -9.11
C ILE A 153 0.58 9.02 -9.11
N VAL A 154 -0.02 8.78 -10.30
CA VAL A 154 -1.17 7.88 -10.45
C VAL A 154 -0.81 6.44 -10.03
N ASN A 155 0.38 5.94 -10.38
CA ASN A 155 0.86 4.62 -9.94
C ASN A 155 0.94 4.51 -8.41
N ILE A 156 1.39 5.56 -7.72
CA ILE A 156 1.39 5.60 -6.24
C ILE A 156 -0.05 5.52 -5.72
N GLY A 157 -0.96 6.27 -6.32
CA GLY A 157 -2.40 6.26 -5.99
C GLY A 157 -3.02 4.87 -6.16
N LEU A 158 -2.84 4.24 -7.31
CA LEU A 158 -3.34 2.89 -7.60
C LEU A 158 -2.70 1.84 -6.70
N SER A 159 -1.39 1.88 -6.51
CA SER A 159 -0.68 0.99 -5.58
C SER A 159 -1.26 1.10 -4.17
N SER A 160 -1.63 2.29 -3.73
CA SER A 160 -2.32 2.49 -2.45
C SER A 160 -3.71 1.85 -2.39
N LEU A 161 -4.42 1.67 -3.51
CA LEU A 161 -5.70 0.97 -3.53
C LEU A 161 -5.53 -0.56 -3.49
N LEU A 162 -4.49 -1.06 -4.16
CA LEU A 162 -4.20 -2.49 -4.31
C LEU A 162 -3.43 -3.09 -3.13
N LEU A 163 -2.58 -2.31 -2.46
CA LEU A 163 -1.67 -2.78 -1.41
C LEU A 163 -1.84 -2.00 -0.10
N PRO A 164 -1.52 -2.61 1.06
CA PRO A 164 -1.41 -1.93 2.34
C PRO A 164 -0.45 -0.72 2.27
N TYR A 165 -0.81 0.40 2.91
CA TYR A 165 -0.03 1.64 2.84
C TYR A 165 1.42 1.47 3.33
N THR A 166 1.62 0.57 4.30
CA THR A 166 2.95 0.23 4.83
C THR A 166 3.83 -0.34 3.73
N ILE A 167 3.29 -1.25 2.92
CA ILE A 167 4.01 -1.90 1.82
C ILE A 167 4.28 -0.89 0.70
N THR A 168 3.32 -0.04 0.36
CA THR A 168 3.52 1.00 -0.66
C THR A 168 4.60 2.00 -0.25
N ILE A 169 4.66 2.39 1.03
CA ILE A 169 5.71 3.26 1.56
C ILE A 169 7.07 2.56 1.50
N VAL A 170 7.15 1.30 1.92
CA VAL A 170 8.39 0.52 1.85
C VAL A 170 8.86 0.40 0.39
N MET A 171 7.98 0.03 -0.54
CA MET A 171 8.30 -0.03 -1.98
C MET A 171 8.80 1.32 -2.50
N LEU A 172 8.10 2.42 -2.20
CA LEU A 172 8.52 3.76 -2.61
C LEU A 172 9.90 4.12 -2.05
N SER A 173 10.13 3.88 -0.75
CA SER A 173 11.43 4.14 -0.12
C SER A 173 12.57 3.31 -0.73
N PHE A 174 12.30 2.05 -1.04
CA PHE A 174 13.26 1.15 -1.67
C PHE A 174 13.64 1.63 -3.07
N VAL A 175 12.65 2.03 -3.88
CA VAL A 175 12.89 2.50 -5.24
C VAL A 175 13.61 3.86 -5.22
N LEU A 176 13.29 4.75 -4.27
CA LEU A 176 14.03 6.00 -4.06
C LEU A 176 15.48 5.77 -3.63
N LEU A 177 15.77 4.73 -2.85
CA LEU A 177 17.13 4.36 -2.48
C LEU A 177 17.93 3.89 -3.71
N ILE A 178 17.30 3.06 -4.54
CA ILE A 178 17.91 2.49 -5.75
C ILE A 178 17.92 3.48 -6.93
N TYR A 179 17.17 4.59 -6.83
CA TYR A 179 17.07 5.63 -7.86
C TYR A 179 18.43 6.00 -8.44
N ARG A 180 19.46 6.17 -7.61
CA ARG A 180 20.80 6.58 -8.07
C ARG A 180 21.50 5.54 -8.93
N TRP A 181 21.20 4.26 -8.72
CA TRP A 181 21.80 3.12 -9.44
C TRP A 181 21.08 2.79 -10.75
N ILE A 182 19.88 3.31 -10.98
CA ILE A 182 19.15 3.11 -12.24
C ILE A 182 19.68 4.11 -13.29
N PRO A 183 20.28 3.67 -14.42
CA PRO A 183 20.63 4.57 -15.51
C PRO A 183 19.35 5.08 -16.24
N PRO A 184 19.38 6.26 -16.89
CA PRO A 184 20.46 7.25 -16.93
C PRO A 184 20.62 8.05 -15.62
N HIS A 185 21.85 8.48 -15.33
CA HIS A 185 22.14 9.33 -14.17
C HIS A 185 21.82 10.79 -14.52
N LEU A 186 20.62 11.22 -14.12
CA LEU A 186 20.15 12.59 -14.27
C LEU A 186 20.00 13.25 -12.89
N ASP A 187 20.35 14.52 -12.82
CA ASP A 187 20.08 15.35 -11.65
C ASP A 187 18.57 15.57 -11.49
N LEU A 188 18.14 15.73 -10.24
CA LEU A 188 16.74 16.01 -9.92
C LEU A 188 16.33 17.36 -10.49
N VAL A 189 15.23 17.37 -11.23
CA VAL A 189 14.65 18.57 -11.82
C VAL A 189 14.15 19.52 -10.73
N SER A 190 14.30 20.83 -10.98
CA SER A 190 13.86 21.88 -10.07
C SER A 190 12.35 21.82 -9.82
N TYR A 191 11.91 22.06 -8.58
CA TYR A 191 10.51 21.97 -8.17
C TYR A 191 9.56 22.86 -9.01
N LYS A 192 10.06 23.96 -9.58
CA LYS A 192 9.26 24.88 -10.41
C LYS A 192 8.86 24.25 -11.76
N GLU A 193 9.72 23.42 -12.34
CA GLU A 193 9.45 22.73 -13.60
C GLU A 193 8.53 21.52 -13.41
N LEU A 194 8.40 21.04 -12.17
CA LEU A 194 7.52 19.94 -11.81
C LEU A 194 6.05 20.38 -11.65
N ILE A 195 5.78 21.66 -11.36
CA ILE A 195 4.43 22.20 -11.18
C ILE A 195 3.83 22.50 -12.56
N THR A 196 3.11 21.54 -13.11
CA THR A 196 2.46 21.62 -14.42
C THR A 196 1.01 21.14 -14.29
N THR A 197 0.19 21.43 -15.29
CA THR A 197 -1.22 20.99 -15.30
C THR A 197 -1.34 19.47 -15.23
N GLU A 198 -0.46 18.74 -15.92
CA GLU A 198 -0.43 17.27 -15.93
C GLU A 198 -0.11 16.70 -14.54
N THR A 199 0.91 17.23 -13.86
CA THR A 199 1.26 16.77 -12.49
C THR A 199 0.20 17.14 -11.48
N MET A 200 -0.49 18.28 -11.64
CA MET A 200 -1.65 18.65 -10.83
C MET A 200 -2.81 17.67 -11.01
N ILE A 201 -3.10 17.22 -12.24
CA ILE A 201 -4.09 16.16 -12.49
C ILE A 201 -3.67 14.84 -11.84
N GLY A 202 -2.38 14.48 -11.92
CA GLY A 202 -1.86 13.32 -11.21
C GLY A 202 -2.10 13.40 -9.70
N LEU A 203 -1.85 14.58 -9.10
CA LEU A 203 -2.07 14.82 -7.67
C LEU A 203 -3.55 14.74 -7.27
N THR A 204 -4.47 15.27 -8.09
CA THR A 204 -5.91 15.16 -7.80
C THR A 204 -6.38 13.70 -7.85
N ILE A 205 -5.87 12.89 -8.77
CA ILE A 205 -6.14 11.45 -8.84
C ILE A 205 -5.57 10.72 -7.61
N LEU A 206 -4.35 11.08 -7.18
CA LEU A 206 -3.78 10.50 -5.96
C LEU A 206 -4.61 10.85 -4.73
N LEU A 207 -5.02 12.11 -4.59
CA LEU A 207 -5.89 12.55 -3.50
C LEU A 207 -7.24 11.81 -3.51
N SER A 208 -7.87 11.64 -4.67
CA SER A 208 -9.13 10.92 -4.77
C SER A 208 -8.99 9.44 -4.38
N CYS A 209 -7.89 8.78 -4.78
CA CYS A 209 -7.57 7.42 -4.35
C CYS A 209 -7.40 7.32 -2.83
N LEU A 210 -6.68 8.26 -2.22
CA LEU A 210 -6.46 8.29 -0.77
C LEU A 210 -7.76 8.54 -0.01
N VAL A 211 -8.61 9.46 -0.48
CA VAL A 211 -9.93 9.73 0.11
C VAL A 211 -10.84 8.51 -0.01
N TYR A 212 -10.93 7.90 -1.19
CA TYR A 212 -11.72 6.68 -1.39
C TYR A 212 -11.28 5.57 -0.43
N ARG A 213 -9.97 5.36 -0.31
CA ARG A 213 -9.41 4.36 0.61
C ARG A 213 -9.76 4.68 2.06
N TYR A 214 -9.64 5.95 2.47
CA TYR A 214 -9.99 6.40 3.81
C TYR A 214 -11.45 6.08 4.13
N LEU A 215 -12.37 6.45 3.23
CA LEU A 215 -13.81 6.17 3.38
C LEU A 215 -14.09 4.66 3.49
N ARG A 216 -13.47 3.85 2.62
CA ARG A 216 -13.59 2.38 2.64
C ARG A 216 -13.08 1.77 3.95
N ASN A 217 -11.96 2.26 4.47
CA ASN A 217 -11.40 1.77 5.72
C ASN A 217 -12.28 2.14 6.92
N THR A 218 -12.83 3.36 6.93
CA THR A 218 -13.72 3.84 7.99
C THR A 218 -15.01 3.02 8.03
N THR A 219 -15.64 2.79 6.87
CA THR A 219 -16.84 1.93 6.77
C THR A 219 -16.56 0.50 7.20
N ASN A 220 -15.44 -0.10 6.77
CA ASN A 220 -15.07 -1.45 7.21
C ASN A 220 -14.86 -1.54 8.73
N ARG A 221 -14.24 -0.53 9.35
CA ARG A 221 -14.08 -0.48 10.81
C ARG A 221 -15.42 -0.37 11.52
N GLN A 222 -16.33 0.47 11.03
CA GLN A 222 -17.68 0.59 11.58
C GLN A 222 -18.46 -0.73 11.49
N LEU A 223 -18.37 -1.43 10.37
CA LEU A 223 -18.98 -2.75 10.21
C LEU A 223 -18.40 -3.77 11.19
N GLN A 224 -17.08 -3.79 11.38
CA GLN A 224 -16.43 -4.66 12.37
C GLN A 224 -16.87 -4.34 13.81
N THR A 225 -17.00 -3.06 14.15
CA THR A 225 -17.49 -2.67 15.49
C THR A 225 -18.93 -3.12 15.71
N ILE A 226 -19.81 -2.96 14.72
CA ILE A 226 -21.21 -3.39 14.81
C ILE A 226 -21.31 -4.91 14.94
N ALA A 227 -20.50 -5.66 14.19
CA ALA A 227 -20.46 -7.12 14.29
C ALA A 227 -19.97 -7.58 15.67
N LEU A 228 -18.93 -6.94 16.21
CA LEU A 228 -18.37 -7.27 17.52
C LEU A 228 -19.35 -6.95 18.65
N THR A 229 -20.00 -5.77 18.62
CA THR A 229 -21.02 -5.42 19.62
C THR A 229 -22.16 -6.42 19.59
N ARG A 230 -22.66 -6.77 18.39
CA ARG A 230 -23.74 -7.76 18.25
C ARG A 230 -23.37 -9.13 18.80
N SER A 231 -22.13 -9.60 18.57
CA SER A 231 -21.67 -10.87 19.15
C SER A 231 -21.55 -10.83 20.67
N CYS A 232 -21.12 -9.68 21.22
CA CYS A 232 -21.01 -9.46 22.66
C CYS A 232 -22.39 -9.47 23.32
N ASP A 233 -23.35 -8.74 22.73
CA ASP A 233 -24.73 -8.68 23.21
C ASP A 233 -25.39 -10.07 23.20
N GLN A 234 -25.12 -10.87 22.17
CA GLN A 234 -25.58 -12.26 22.09
C GLN A 234 -24.98 -13.14 23.19
N GLN A 235 -23.69 -13.00 23.48
CA GLN A 235 -23.04 -13.74 24.57
C GLN A 235 -23.63 -13.36 25.93
N TYR A 236 -23.81 -12.06 26.21
CA TYR A 236 -24.46 -11.62 27.44
C TYR A 236 -25.89 -12.12 27.58
N ALA A 237 -26.65 -12.17 26.48
CA ALA A 237 -28.00 -12.71 26.49
C ALA A 237 -28.03 -14.23 26.74
N LEU A 238 -27.07 -14.98 26.19
CA LEU A 238 -26.95 -16.42 26.45
C LEU A 238 -26.51 -16.69 27.89
N ASP A 239 -25.56 -15.93 28.41
CA ASP A 239 -25.09 -16.06 29.79
C ASP A 239 -26.19 -15.70 30.80
N SER A 240 -27.02 -14.70 30.51
CA SER A 240 -28.15 -14.35 31.37
C SER A 240 -29.23 -15.43 31.39
N LEU A 241 -29.55 -16.03 30.24
CA LEU A 241 -30.46 -17.17 30.14
C LEU A 241 -29.90 -18.42 30.84
N HIS A 242 -28.61 -18.70 30.68
CA HIS A 242 -27.95 -19.82 31.34
C HIS A 242 -27.94 -19.67 32.86
N ASN A 243 -27.66 -18.45 33.34
CA ASN A 243 -27.77 -18.14 34.75
C ASN A 243 -29.22 -18.31 35.22
N GLN A 244 -30.22 -17.78 34.52
CA GLN A 244 -31.62 -17.97 34.92
C GLN A 244 -32.07 -19.44 34.94
N ALA A 245 -31.53 -20.30 34.07
CA ALA A 245 -31.88 -21.72 34.02
C ALA A 245 -31.19 -22.57 35.10
N ASN A 246 -30.09 -22.09 35.68
CA ASN A 246 -29.29 -22.78 36.70
C ASN A 246 -29.46 -22.22 38.11
N TRP A 247 -30.42 -21.32 38.30
CA TRP A 247 -30.89 -20.85 39.62
C TRP A 247 -32.13 -21.64 40.04
#